data_AF-A0A8H5Y703-F1
#
_entry.id   AF-A0A8H5Y703-F1
#
_cell.length_a   1.000
_cell.length_b   1.000
_cell.length_c   1.000
_cell.angle_alpha   90.00
_cell.angle_beta   90.00
_cell.angle_gamma   90.00
#
_symmetry.space_group_name_H-M   'P 1'
#
loop_
_entity.id
_entity.type
_entity.pdbx_description
1 polymer ?
#
loop_
_entity_poly.entity_id
_entity_poly.type
_entity_poly.pdbx_seq_one_letter_code
_entity_poly.pdbx_strand_id
1 'polypeptide(L)'
;MSAAEWAQNIVPDGRDYRALSMQYKVRALHELQHALPDSQGSEGNLLTCVLLASLEIAHGSCPTWLRHLQGALALLESFGSNIDPNVAEFVLQYFRFRYILMETTQPTHQDSLHQAMAGLAKAEATLPHSRNLVDEQIGCSMDLVDIINEISSLSTHDISKDQLYATGQEIEQRLEDLSFQGTDDYLLRSAESFRIAAQIYLRLVCYNTAITHPSILALHESLLSCLSDIIVEGQTRRSFPMWPLFLAGCACSSDEQRKVVLDHFMLMDSKWPISNISAVWNALKLIWHTRDLQVSSTNQDWREIIHKFGWKLSLS
;
A
#
# COMPACT_ATOMS: atom_id res chain seq x y z
N MET A 1 -17.06 7.31 -12.60
CA MET A 1 -16.04 8.38 -12.58
C MET A 1 -15.56 8.62 -11.16
N SER A 2 -14.24 8.72 -10.91
CA SER A 2 -13.63 8.94 -9.57
C SER A 2 -13.72 10.40 -9.11
N ALA A 3 -13.71 10.69 -7.81
CA ALA A 3 -13.67 12.07 -7.31
C ALA A 3 -12.53 12.93 -7.90
N ALA A 4 -11.40 12.32 -8.26
CA ALA A 4 -10.29 13.01 -8.94
C ALA A 4 -10.55 13.24 -10.45
N GLU A 5 -11.29 12.36 -11.13
CA GLU A 5 -11.80 12.62 -12.50
C GLU A 5 -12.77 13.82 -12.52
N TRP A 6 -13.60 13.99 -11.48
CA TRP A 6 -14.50 15.14 -11.32
C TRP A 6 -13.75 16.43 -10.97
N ALA A 7 -12.57 16.34 -10.35
CA ALA A 7 -11.75 17.51 -10.03
C ALA A 7 -10.90 17.98 -11.23
N GLN A 8 -10.50 17.06 -12.11
CA GLN A 8 -9.71 17.36 -13.31
C GLN A 8 -10.58 17.78 -14.50
N ASN A 9 -11.79 17.22 -14.64
CA ASN A 9 -12.75 17.65 -15.64
C ASN A 9 -13.60 18.78 -15.09
N ILE A 10 -13.58 19.95 -15.73
CA ILE A 10 -14.56 21.01 -15.47
C ILE A 10 -15.93 20.42 -15.85
N VAL A 11 -16.68 19.96 -14.85
CA VAL A 11 -18.02 19.44 -15.10
C VAL A 11 -18.91 20.63 -15.51
N PRO A 12 -19.56 20.57 -16.67
CA PRO A 12 -20.34 21.69 -17.20
C PRO A 12 -21.64 21.97 -16.40
N ASP A 13 -21.87 21.28 -15.28
CA ASP A 13 -23.02 21.48 -14.41
C ASP A 13 -22.83 22.60 -13.37
N GLY A 14 -21.66 23.25 -13.36
CA GLY A 14 -21.36 24.40 -12.50
C GLY A 14 -21.15 24.06 -11.03
N ARG A 15 -21.07 22.77 -10.65
CA ARG A 15 -20.84 22.36 -9.26
C ARG A 15 -19.35 22.25 -8.95
N ASP A 16 -18.94 22.83 -7.83
CA ASP A 16 -17.62 22.63 -7.24
C ASP A 16 -17.61 21.35 -6.39
N TYR A 17 -17.26 20.23 -7.02
CA TYR A 17 -17.19 18.91 -6.38
C TYR A 17 -16.12 18.83 -5.29
N ARG A 18 -15.07 19.66 -5.37
CA ARG A 18 -14.05 19.75 -4.32
C ARG A 18 -14.63 20.42 -3.08
N ALA A 19 -15.35 21.52 -3.24
CA ALA A 19 -16.04 22.18 -2.13
C ALA A 19 -17.11 21.26 -1.52
N LEU A 20 -17.91 20.56 -2.34
CA LEU A 20 -18.92 19.60 -1.86
C LEU A 20 -18.28 18.45 -1.08
N SER A 21 -17.20 17.86 -1.61
CA SER A 21 -16.43 16.81 -0.92
C SER A 21 -15.97 17.26 0.46
N MET A 22 -15.44 18.48 0.58
CA MET A 22 -15.03 19.04 1.87
C MET A 22 -16.21 19.24 2.83
N GLN A 23 -17.35 19.73 2.33
CA GLN A 23 -18.56 19.90 3.14
C GLN A 23 -19.07 18.56 3.69
N TYR A 24 -19.16 17.53 2.84
CA TYR A 24 -19.60 16.20 3.26
C TYR A 24 -18.61 15.55 4.23
N LYS A 25 -17.30 15.74 4.02
CA LYS A 25 -16.26 15.28 4.96
C LYS A 25 -16.45 15.89 6.35
N VAL A 26 -16.64 17.21 6.44
CA VAL A 26 -16.86 17.89 7.73
C VAL A 26 -18.13 17.39 8.40
N ARG A 27 -19.21 17.23 7.64
CA ARG A 27 -20.47 16.70 8.15
C ARG A 27 -20.33 15.27 8.68
N ALA A 28 -19.70 14.38 7.92
CA ALA A 28 -19.46 12.99 8.32
C ALA A 28 -18.62 12.91 9.59
N LEU A 29 -17.59 13.75 9.75
CA LEU A 29 -16.79 13.82 10.97
C LEU A 29 -17.63 14.25 12.19
N HIS A 30 -18.49 15.24 12.02
CA HIS A 30 -19.35 15.73 13.09
C HIS A 30 -20.39 14.66 13.49
N GLU A 31 -21.08 14.06 12.52
CA GLU A 31 -22.05 12.99 12.78
C GLU A 31 -21.39 11.77 13.41
N LEU A 32 -20.20 11.35 12.92
CA LEU A 32 -19.42 10.28 13.52
C LEU A 32 -19.10 10.60 14.99
N GLN A 33 -18.61 11.80 15.30
CA GLN A 33 -18.28 12.21 16.66
C GLN A 33 -19.47 12.09 17.64
N HIS A 34 -20.68 12.45 17.20
CA HIS A 34 -21.89 12.31 18.01
C HIS A 34 -22.35 10.86 18.15
N ALA A 35 -22.05 9.99 17.18
CA ALA A 35 -22.42 8.59 17.18
C ALA A 35 -21.45 7.68 17.95
N LEU A 36 -20.20 8.10 18.17
CA LEU A 36 -19.18 7.29 18.88
C LEU A 36 -19.59 6.74 20.26
N PRO A 37 -20.36 7.45 21.10
CA PRO A 37 -20.75 6.93 22.41
C PRO A 37 -21.79 5.80 22.36
N ASP A 38 -22.50 5.64 21.24
CA ASP A 38 -23.58 4.67 21.08
C ASP A 38 -23.05 3.41 20.39
N SER A 39 -23.42 2.24 20.92
CA SER A 39 -23.14 0.96 20.27
C SER A 39 -24.06 0.69 19.08
N GLN A 40 -25.21 1.36 19.02
CA GLN A 40 -26.12 1.32 17.88
C GLN A 40 -25.48 2.04 16.68
N GLY A 41 -25.31 1.31 15.57
CA GLY A 41 -24.69 1.86 14.36
C GLY A 41 -23.17 1.84 14.34
N SER A 42 -22.52 1.07 15.22
CA SER A 42 -21.06 0.87 15.24
C SER A 42 -20.50 0.42 13.87
N GLU A 43 -21.23 -0.42 13.13
CA GLU A 43 -20.89 -0.82 11.77
C GLU A 43 -20.83 0.37 10.80
N GLY A 44 -21.84 1.25 10.85
CA GLY A 44 -21.89 2.46 10.03
C GLY A 44 -20.75 3.42 10.38
N ASN A 45 -20.43 3.54 11.67
CA ASN A 45 -19.28 4.34 12.14
C ASN A 45 -17.96 3.76 11.63
N LEU A 46 -17.81 2.43 11.63
CA LEU A 46 -16.62 1.74 11.15
C LEU A 46 -16.42 1.93 9.64
N LEU A 47 -17.48 1.77 8.86
CA LEU A 47 -17.45 2.02 7.41
C LEU A 47 -17.22 3.51 7.11
N THR A 48 -17.69 4.42 7.96
CA THR A 48 -17.41 5.86 7.84
C THR A 48 -15.91 6.12 8.01
N CYS A 49 -15.20 5.44 8.92
CA CYS A 49 -13.74 5.52 9.02
C CYS A 49 -13.04 5.07 7.74
N VAL A 50 -13.50 3.99 7.10
CA VAL A 50 -12.95 3.50 5.81
C VAL A 50 -13.15 4.53 4.71
N LEU A 51 -14.34 5.11 4.59
CA LEU A 51 -14.66 6.13 3.59
C LEU A 51 -13.85 7.42 3.79
N LEU A 52 -13.72 7.89 5.04
CA LEU A 52 -12.90 9.05 5.37
C LEU A 52 -11.41 8.78 5.08
N ALA A 53 -10.90 7.60 5.43
CA ALA A 53 -9.53 7.20 5.08
C ALA A 53 -9.31 7.18 3.57
N SER A 54 -10.25 6.59 2.82
CA SER A 54 -10.22 6.54 1.35
C SER A 54 -10.17 7.95 0.75
N LEU A 55 -10.97 8.87 1.29
CA LEU A 55 -11.00 10.26 0.85
C LEU A 55 -9.68 10.98 1.11
N GLU A 56 -9.04 10.75 2.26
CA GLU A 56 -7.74 11.36 2.59
C GLU A 56 -6.61 10.80 1.73
N ILE A 57 -6.63 9.50 1.45
CA ILE A 57 -5.69 8.85 0.52
C ILE A 57 -5.85 9.45 -0.88
N ALA A 58 -7.09 9.57 -1.34
CA ALA A 58 -7.47 10.22 -2.59
C ALA A 58 -7.32 11.75 -2.60
N HIS A 59 -6.73 12.36 -1.57
CA HIS A 59 -6.25 13.75 -1.58
C HIS A 59 -4.72 13.87 -1.43
N GLY A 60 -3.97 12.77 -1.62
CA GLY A 60 -2.51 12.78 -1.68
C GLY A 60 -1.82 12.13 -0.48
N SER A 61 -2.49 11.15 0.17
CA SER A 61 -1.91 10.34 1.25
C SER A 61 -1.33 11.16 2.41
N CYS A 62 -2.09 12.15 2.88
CA CYS A 62 -1.79 12.89 4.11
C CYS A 62 -1.80 11.93 5.32
N PRO A 63 -0.99 12.15 6.38
CA PRO A 63 -0.97 11.31 7.57
C PRO A 63 -2.33 11.17 8.29
N THR A 64 -3.33 11.97 7.92
CA THR A 64 -4.67 11.98 8.53
C THR A 64 -5.43 10.68 8.32
N TRP A 65 -5.18 9.93 7.24
CA TRP A 65 -5.84 8.63 7.04
C TRP A 65 -5.51 7.62 8.16
N LEU A 66 -4.33 7.75 8.79
CA LEU A 66 -3.94 6.95 9.96
C LEU A 66 -4.77 7.25 11.20
N ARG A 67 -5.35 8.45 11.31
CA ARG A 67 -6.29 8.78 12.41
C ARG A 67 -7.61 8.02 12.25
N HIS A 68 -8.05 7.81 11.01
CA HIS A 68 -9.24 7.01 10.72
C HIS A 68 -9.00 5.53 10.98
N LEU A 69 -7.78 5.04 10.69
CA LEU A 69 -7.33 3.73 11.16
C LEU A 69 -7.46 3.63 12.68
N GLN A 70 -6.81 4.52 13.43
CA GLN A 70 -6.87 4.51 14.91
C GLN A 70 -8.32 4.56 15.44
N GLY A 71 -9.19 5.37 14.83
CA GLY A 71 -10.61 5.42 15.18
C GLY A 71 -11.35 4.10 14.91
N ALA A 72 -11.07 3.45 13.77
CA ALA A 72 -11.62 2.14 13.46
C ALA A 72 -11.19 1.07 14.47
N LEU A 73 -9.93 1.11 14.93
CA LEU A 73 -9.43 0.20 15.97
C LEU A 73 -10.15 0.40 17.29
N ALA A 74 -10.27 1.65 17.74
CA ALA A 74 -10.99 1.96 18.97
C ALA A 74 -12.45 1.51 18.92
N LEU A 75 -13.12 1.62 17.76
CA LEU A 75 -14.48 1.13 17.55
C LEU A 75 -14.56 -0.39 17.62
N LEU A 76 -13.63 -1.11 16.99
CA LEU A 76 -13.57 -2.58 17.05
C LEU A 76 -13.28 -3.09 18.46
N GLU A 77 -12.39 -2.43 19.20
CA GLU A 77 -12.09 -2.74 20.60
C GLU A 77 -13.29 -2.51 21.51
N SER A 78 -14.05 -1.43 21.29
CA SER A 78 -15.16 -1.03 22.14
C SER A 78 -16.47 -1.77 21.82
N PHE A 79 -16.71 -2.07 20.54
CA PHE A 79 -18.00 -2.53 20.03
C PHE A 79 -17.92 -3.76 19.12
N GLY A 80 -16.78 -4.46 19.08
CA GLY A 80 -16.55 -5.61 18.19
C GLY A 80 -17.60 -6.72 18.30
N SER A 81 -18.20 -6.92 19.48
CA SER A 81 -19.29 -7.88 19.68
C SER A 81 -20.59 -7.53 18.96
N ASN A 82 -20.74 -6.27 18.53
CA ASN A 82 -21.94 -5.73 17.90
C ASN A 82 -21.76 -5.53 16.38
N ILE A 83 -20.59 -5.86 15.84
CA ILE A 83 -20.22 -5.66 14.45
C ILE A 83 -20.26 -7.00 13.74
N ASP A 84 -20.91 -7.05 12.57
CA ASP A 84 -20.89 -8.23 11.71
C ASP A 84 -19.44 -8.65 11.41
N PRO A 85 -19.09 -9.93 11.58
CA PRO A 85 -17.73 -10.41 11.36
C PRO A 85 -17.16 -10.10 9.97
N ASN A 86 -18.00 -10.09 8.92
CA ASN A 86 -17.54 -9.78 7.56
C ASN A 86 -17.25 -8.28 7.41
N VAL A 87 -18.02 -7.43 8.07
CA VAL A 87 -17.75 -5.98 8.11
C VAL A 87 -16.45 -5.70 8.85
N ALA A 88 -16.22 -6.37 9.99
CA ALA A 88 -14.97 -6.30 10.71
C ALA A 88 -13.79 -6.77 9.84
N GLU A 89 -13.88 -7.95 9.22
CA GLU A 89 -12.86 -8.50 8.31
C GLU A 89 -12.50 -7.53 7.19
N PHE A 90 -13.50 -7.01 6.47
CA PHE A 90 -13.28 -6.05 5.40
C PHE A 90 -12.52 -4.81 5.88
N VAL A 91 -12.91 -4.23 7.01
CA VAL A 91 -12.25 -3.03 7.56
C VAL A 91 -10.82 -3.35 7.99
N LEU A 92 -10.61 -4.51 8.64
CA LEU A 92 -9.31 -4.98 9.08
C LEU A 92 -8.35 -5.15 7.89
N GLN A 93 -8.78 -5.87 6.85
CA GLN A 93 -7.99 -6.08 5.63
C GLN A 93 -7.71 -4.76 4.91
N TYR A 94 -8.74 -3.89 4.77
CA TYR A 94 -8.61 -2.58 4.15
C TYR A 94 -7.46 -1.76 4.77
N PHE A 95 -7.42 -1.66 6.10
CA PHE A 95 -6.42 -0.87 6.79
C PHE A 95 -5.07 -1.58 6.90
N ARG A 96 -5.08 -2.89 7.17
CA ARG A 96 -3.85 -3.68 7.36
C ARG A 96 -2.99 -3.70 6.12
N PHE A 97 -3.60 -3.95 4.97
CA PHE A 97 -2.92 -3.88 3.68
C PHE A 97 -2.23 -2.52 3.49
N ARG A 98 -2.98 -1.42 3.66
CA ARG A 98 -2.47 -0.06 3.46
C ARG A 98 -1.36 0.32 4.44
N TYR A 99 -1.52 -0.07 5.70
CA TYR A 99 -0.52 0.18 6.74
C TYR A 99 0.79 -0.53 6.43
N ILE A 100 0.74 -1.84 6.15
CA ILE A 100 1.94 -2.64 5.89
C ILE A 100 2.71 -2.09 4.69
N LEU A 101 2.01 -1.77 3.60
CA LEU A 101 2.66 -1.21 2.42
C LEU A 101 3.24 0.18 2.70
N MET A 102 2.56 1.01 3.49
CA MET A 102 3.10 2.31 3.92
C MET A 102 4.37 2.13 4.78
N GLU A 103 4.41 1.16 5.70
CA GLU A 103 5.59 0.91 6.56
C GLU A 103 6.83 0.53 5.75
N THR A 104 6.68 -0.05 4.55
CA THR A 104 7.84 -0.33 3.67
C THR A 104 8.60 0.93 3.23
N THR A 105 7.99 2.10 3.41
CA THR A 105 8.54 3.42 3.12
C THR A 105 9.08 4.15 4.35
N GLN A 106 9.00 3.56 5.54
CA GLN A 106 9.41 4.19 6.79
C GLN A 106 10.74 3.58 7.28
N PRO A 107 11.67 4.39 7.80
CA PRO A 107 12.94 3.90 8.35
C PRO A 107 12.76 3.29 9.75
N THR A 108 11.73 3.71 10.48
CA THR A 108 11.42 3.26 11.84
C THR A 108 9.91 3.05 12.00
N HIS A 109 9.54 2.08 12.85
CA HIS A 109 8.13 1.82 13.21
C HIS A 109 7.64 2.85 14.22
N GLN A 110 6.35 3.18 14.15
CA GLN A 110 5.66 3.92 15.20
C GLN A 110 5.02 2.94 16.19
N ASP A 111 5.58 2.85 17.40
CA ASP A 111 5.22 1.83 18.40
C ASP A 111 3.72 1.70 18.67
N SER A 112 2.99 2.81 18.79
CA SER A 112 1.56 2.81 19.13
C SER A 112 0.67 2.24 18.01
N LEU A 113 0.99 2.54 16.75
CA LEU A 113 0.29 1.97 15.60
C LEU A 113 0.70 0.51 15.39
N HIS A 114 1.98 0.19 15.55
CA HIS A 114 2.49 -1.17 15.40
C HIS A 114 1.83 -2.15 16.39
N GLN A 115 1.67 -1.75 17.66
CA GLN A 115 0.98 -2.57 18.66
C GLN A 115 -0.49 -2.82 18.29
N ALA A 116 -1.18 -1.79 17.81
CA ALA A 116 -2.57 -1.89 17.38
C ALA A 116 -2.71 -2.81 16.16
N MET A 117 -1.74 -2.75 15.23
CA MET A 117 -1.65 -3.62 14.06
C MET A 117 -1.38 -5.08 14.39
N ALA A 118 -0.59 -5.37 15.43
CA ALA A 118 -0.42 -6.73 15.94
C ALA A 118 -1.74 -7.29 16.49
N GLY A 119 -2.56 -6.45 17.14
CA GLY A 119 -3.93 -6.78 17.54
C GLY A 119 -4.80 -7.18 16.34
N LEU A 120 -4.70 -6.45 15.22
CA LEU A 120 -5.44 -6.78 14.01
C LEU A 120 -5.03 -8.09 13.36
N ALA A 121 -3.73 -8.34 13.22
CA ALA A 121 -3.23 -9.58 12.65
C ALA A 121 -3.75 -10.79 13.44
N LYS A 122 -3.81 -10.66 14.78
CA LYS A 122 -4.37 -11.69 15.65
C LYS A 122 -5.88 -11.88 15.46
N ALA A 123 -6.64 -10.78 15.34
CA ALA A 123 -8.07 -10.85 15.08
C ALA A 123 -8.36 -11.49 13.71
N GLU A 124 -7.63 -11.07 12.67
CA GLU A 124 -7.75 -11.60 11.31
C GLU A 124 -7.39 -13.09 11.24
N ALA A 125 -6.38 -13.56 11.98
CA ALA A 125 -5.97 -14.96 12.00
C ALA A 125 -7.04 -15.92 12.55
N THR A 126 -8.09 -15.39 13.23
CA THR A 126 -9.21 -16.20 13.72
C THR A 126 -10.30 -16.41 12.66
N LEU A 127 -10.22 -15.75 11.52
CA LEU A 127 -11.22 -15.81 10.45
C LEU A 127 -11.04 -17.08 9.59
N PRO A 128 -12.13 -17.71 9.13
CA PRO A 128 -12.11 -19.03 8.49
C PRO A 128 -11.69 -19.04 7.01
N HIS A 129 -11.26 -17.91 6.43
CA HIS A 129 -11.01 -17.78 4.98
C HIS A 129 -9.60 -18.19 4.55
N SER A 130 -9.50 -18.64 3.30
CA SER A 130 -8.22 -19.03 2.68
C SER A 130 -7.35 -17.80 2.44
N ARG A 131 -6.23 -17.69 3.17
CA ARG A 131 -5.32 -16.53 3.12
C ARG A 131 -4.44 -16.47 1.85
N ASN A 132 -4.44 -17.54 1.05
CA ASN A 132 -3.75 -17.63 -0.24
C ASN A 132 -4.61 -17.21 -1.45
N LEU A 133 -5.90 -16.94 -1.24
CA LEU A 133 -6.78 -16.39 -2.28
C LEU A 133 -6.37 -14.94 -2.55
N VAL A 134 -6.22 -14.59 -3.83
CA VAL A 134 -5.96 -13.22 -4.24
C VAL A 134 -7.24 -12.42 -4.08
N ASP A 135 -7.20 -11.44 -3.19
CA ASP A 135 -8.34 -10.57 -2.92
C ASP A 135 -8.49 -9.53 -4.04
N GLU A 136 -9.72 -9.37 -4.54
CA GLU A 136 -10.02 -8.51 -5.70
C GLU A 136 -9.84 -7.01 -5.39
N GLN A 137 -9.95 -6.62 -4.12
CA GLN A 137 -9.86 -5.24 -3.66
C GLN A 137 -8.42 -4.80 -3.40
N ILE A 138 -7.50 -5.73 -3.13
CA ILE A 138 -6.08 -5.42 -2.91
C ILE A 138 -5.16 -5.90 -4.03
N GLY A 139 -5.59 -6.91 -4.80
CA GLY A 139 -4.82 -7.48 -5.92
C GLY A 139 -3.68 -8.40 -5.49
N CYS A 140 -3.66 -8.87 -4.24
CA CYS A 140 -2.70 -9.83 -3.70
C CYS A 140 -3.36 -10.70 -2.62
N SER A 141 -2.64 -11.71 -2.11
CA SER A 141 -3.10 -12.55 -0.99
C SER A 141 -2.63 -11.98 0.36
N MET A 142 -3.35 -12.28 1.44
CA MET A 142 -2.95 -11.85 2.78
C MET A 142 -1.70 -12.56 3.30
N ASP A 143 -1.44 -13.80 2.85
CA ASP A 143 -0.18 -14.50 3.14
C ASP A 143 1.05 -13.74 2.60
N LEU A 144 0.92 -13.14 1.42
CA LEU A 144 1.99 -12.34 0.84
C LEU A 144 2.16 -11.00 1.59
N VAL A 145 1.06 -10.40 2.04
CA VAL A 145 1.09 -9.21 2.90
C VAL A 145 1.79 -9.51 4.23
N ASP A 146 1.57 -10.68 4.82
CA ASP A 146 2.25 -11.13 6.03
C ASP A 146 3.76 -11.23 5.84
N ILE A 147 4.20 -11.80 4.72
CA ILE A 147 5.62 -11.89 4.37
C ILE A 147 6.24 -10.50 4.19
N ILE A 148 5.55 -9.56 3.52
CA ILE A 148 6.04 -8.18 3.36
C ILE A 148 6.22 -7.50 4.73
N ASN A 149 5.29 -7.73 5.66
CA ASN A 149 5.38 -7.21 7.02
C ASN A 149 6.55 -7.83 7.80
N GLU A 150 6.80 -9.13 7.63
CA GLU A 150 7.91 -9.84 8.23
C GLU A 150 9.26 -9.27 7.76
N ILE A 151 9.43 -9.06 6.45
CA ILE A 151 10.63 -8.41 5.87
C ILE A 151 10.84 -7.01 6.48
N SER A 152 9.76 -6.23 6.59
CA SER A 152 9.81 -4.89 7.16
C SER A 152 10.22 -4.90 8.63
N SER A 153 9.75 -5.88 9.41
CA SER A 153 10.08 -6.06 10.81
C SER A 153 11.55 -6.47 11.01
N LEU A 154 12.10 -7.33 10.15
CA LEU A 154 13.51 -7.72 10.23
C LEU A 154 14.46 -6.53 10.05
N SER A 155 14.04 -5.52 9.28
CA SER A 155 14.87 -4.35 8.97
C SER A 155 15.09 -3.38 10.12
N THR A 156 14.25 -3.47 11.16
CA THR A 156 14.21 -2.49 12.25
C THR A 156 14.64 -3.05 13.60
N HIS A 157 14.75 -4.38 13.72
CA HIS A 157 15.20 -5.01 14.95
C HIS A 157 16.73 -5.08 15.00
N ASP A 158 17.29 -4.96 16.20
CA ASP A 158 18.72 -5.17 16.45
C ASP A 158 19.03 -6.67 16.46
N ILE A 159 18.95 -7.28 15.27
CA ILE A 159 19.26 -8.70 15.03
C ILE A 159 20.65 -8.83 14.40
N SER A 160 21.35 -9.93 14.72
CA SER A 160 22.66 -10.17 14.14
C SER A 160 22.56 -10.38 12.62
N LYS A 161 23.62 -10.03 11.88
CA LYS A 161 23.66 -10.23 10.42
C LYS A 161 23.42 -11.69 10.02
N ASP A 162 23.92 -12.64 10.82
CA ASP A 162 23.76 -14.07 10.55
C ASP A 162 22.30 -14.52 10.71
N GLN A 163 21.61 -14.02 11.74
CA GLN A 163 20.18 -14.28 11.94
C GLN A 163 19.35 -13.64 10.85
N LEU A 164 19.63 -12.38 10.50
CA LEU A 164 18.97 -11.67 9.40
C LEU A 164 19.12 -12.43 8.08
N TYR A 165 20.32 -12.98 7.81
CA TYR A 165 20.56 -13.74 6.60
C TYR A 165 19.79 -15.07 6.59
N ALA A 166 19.84 -15.83 7.69
CA ALA A 166 19.13 -17.11 7.83
C ALA A 166 17.62 -16.94 7.68
N THR A 167 17.01 -16.01 8.42
CA THR A 167 15.57 -15.73 8.31
C THR A 167 15.22 -15.18 6.93
N GLY A 168 16.09 -14.37 6.32
CA GLY A 168 15.91 -13.93 4.93
C GLY A 168 15.81 -15.10 3.96
N GLN A 169 16.65 -16.14 4.10
CA GLN A 169 16.63 -17.31 3.23
C GLN A 169 15.34 -18.14 3.41
N GLU A 170 14.84 -18.25 4.64
CA GLU A 170 13.55 -18.91 4.91
C GLU A 170 12.37 -18.16 4.26
N ILE A 171 12.40 -16.82 4.31
CA ILE A 171 11.41 -15.98 3.64
C ILE A 171 11.51 -16.12 2.11
N GLU A 172 12.73 -16.15 1.56
CA GLU A 172 12.96 -16.33 0.13
C GLU A 172 12.35 -17.64 -0.37
N GLN A 173 12.58 -18.75 0.34
CA GLN A 173 11.99 -20.05 0.02
C GLN A 173 10.46 -20.00 0.09
N ARG A 174 9.88 -19.37 1.12
CA ARG A 174 8.42 -19.20 1.23
C ARG A 174 7.84 -18.38 0.08
N LEU A 175 8.55 -17.35 -0.40
CA LEU A 175 8.14 -16.58 -1.57
C LEU A 175 8.22 -17.38 -2.87
N GLU A 176 9.09 -18.38 -2.97
CA GLU A 176 9.18 -19.26 -4.14
C GLU A 176 8.09 -20.34 -4.12
N ASP A 177 7.76 -20.88 -2.95
CA ASP A 177 6.76 -21.94 -2.79
C ASP A 177 5.31 -21.42 -2.76
N LEU A 178 5.14 -20.09 -2.68
CA LEU A 178 3.83 -19.45 -2.67
C LEU A 178 3.05 -19.74 -3.96
N SER A 179 1.83 -20.24 -3.80
CA SER A 179 0.88 -20.43 -4.90
C SER A 179 -0.33 -19.53 -4.72
N PHE A 180 -0.75 -18.89 -5.80
CA PHE A 180 -1.89 -17.98 -5.81
C PHE A 180 -3.12 -18.65 -6.39
N GLN A 181 -4.25 -18.44 -5.74
CA GLN A 181 -5.57 -18.75 -6.27
C GLN A 181 -6.25 -17.43 -6.65
N GLY A 182 -6.67 -17.28 -7.90
CA GLY A 182 -7.30 -16.05 -8.40
C GLY A 182 -8.49 -16.39 -9.29
N THR A 183 -9.45 -15.46 -9.35
CA THR A 183 -10.67 -15.63 -10.17
C THR A 183 -10.41 -15.35 -11.65
N ASP A 184 -9.35 -14.58 -11.97
CA ASP A 184 -8.91 -14.30 -13.33
C ASP A 184 -7.38 -14.16 -13.45
N ASP A 185 -6.90 -14.07 -14.69
CA ASP A 185 -5.47 -13.94 -15.00
C ASP A 185 -4.88 -12.61 -14.48
N TYR A 186 -5.65 -11.52 -14.50
CA TYR A 186 -5.20 -10.22 -13.99
C TYR A 186 -4.83 -10.32 -12.50
N LEU A 187 -5.65 -10.97 -11.69
CA LEU A 187 -5.38 -11.11 -10.25
C LEU A 187 -4.15 -11.99 -10.00
N LEU A 188 -4.00 -13.07 -10.77
CA LEU A 188 -2.81 -13.92 -10.69
C LEU A 188 -1.53 -13.17 -11.08
N ARG A 189 -1.57 -12.37 -12.15
CA ARG A 189 -0.47 -11.48 -12.56
C ARG A 189 -0.22 -10.37 -11.53
N SER A 190 -1.27 -9.79 -10.96
CA SER A 190 -1.13 -8.79 -9.89
C SER A 190 -0.42 -9.39 -8.68
N ALA A 191 -0.88 -10.53 -8.17
CA ALA A 191 -0.24 -11.23 -7.05
C ALA A 191 1.22 -11.61 -7.36
N GLU A 192 1.50 -12.05 -8.59
CA GLU A 192 2.86 -12.33 -9.06
C GLU A 192 3.75 -11.08 -9.02
N SER A 193 3.24 -9.92 -9.44
CA SER A 193 3.98 -8.65 -9.33
C SER A 193 4.31 -8.30 -7.88
N PHE A 194 3.41 -8.55 -6.94
CA PHE A 194 3.69 -8.40 -5.51
C PHE A 194 4.76 -9.37 -5.02
N ARG A 195 4.75 -10.62 -5.49
CA ARG A 195 5.74 -11.65 -5.12
C ARG A 195 7.15 -11.23 -5.56
N ILE A 196 7.29 -10.82 -6.82
CA ILE A 196 8.57 -10.35 -7.38
C ILE A 196 9.03 -9.08 -6.66
N ALA A 197 8.12 -8.13 -6.41
CA ALA A 197 8.45 -6.92 -5.66
C ALA A 197 8.87 -7.23 -4.21
N ALA A 198 8.27 -8.21 -3.54
CA ALA A 198 8.69 -8.70 -2.22
C ALA A 198 10.09 -9.34 -2.25
N GLN A 199 10.42 -10.09 -3.31
CA GLN A 199 11.75 -10.66 -3.52
C GLN A 199 12.82 -9.58 -3.73
N ILE A 200 12.50 -8.50 -4.47
CA ILE A 200 13.38 -7.32 -4.60
C ILE A 200 13.54 -6.65 -3.23
N TYR A 201 12.41 -6.37 -2.57
CA TYR A 201 12.39 -5.70 -1.27
C TYR A 201 13.20 -6.44 -0.21
N LEU A 202 13.05 -7.76 -0.09
CA LEU A 202 13.86 -8.62 0.78
C LEU A 202 15.36 -8.43 0.54
N ARG A 203 15.80 -8.45 -0.72
CA ARG A 203 17.22 -8.31 -1.08
C ARG A 203 17.77 -6.92 -0.78
N LEU A 204 16.99 -5.88 -1.01
CA LEU A 204 17.39 -4.49 -0.69
C LEU A 204 17.47 -4.28 0.82
N VAL A 205 16.55 -4.89 1.56
CA VAL A 205 16.34 -4.62 2.98
C VAL A 205 17.17 -5.52 3.89
N CYS A 206 17.08 -6.84 3.71
CA CYS A 206 17.74 -7.83 4.56
C CYS A 206 19.18 -8.11 4.13
N TYR A 207 19.46 -8.09 2.82
CA TYR A 207 20.80 -8.38 2.30
C TYR A 207 21.60 -7.14 1.91
N ASN A 208 20.97 -5.96 1.94
CA ASN A 208 21.56 -4.70 1.46
C ASN A 208 22.17 -4.84 0.05
N THR A 209 21.49 -5.59 -0.82
CA THR A 209 21.94 -5.86 -2.18
C THR A 209 21.88 -4.59 -3.01
N ALA A 210 22.90 -4.32 -3.82
CA ALA A 210 22.90 -3.16 -4.72
C ALA A 210 21.82 -3.28 -5.81
N ILE A 211 21.20 -2.16 -6.19
CA ILE A 211 20.20 -2.13 -7.28
C ILE A 211 20.79 -2.57 -8.64
N THR A 212 22.10 -2.47 -8.80
CA THR A 212 22.85 -2.91 -10.00
C THR A 212 23.26 -4.38 -9.95
N HIS A 213 22.97 -5.09 -8.85
CA HIS A 213 23.33 -6.49 -8.72
C HIS A 213 22.51 -7.36 -9.70
N PRO A 214 23.11 -8.37 -10.36
CA PRO A 214 22.41 -9.17 -11.38
C PRO A 214 21.09 -9.81 -10.91
N SER A 215 21.01 -10.23 -9.65
CA SER A 215 19.77 -10.79 -9.09
C SER A 215 18.64 -9.76 -8.97
N ILE A 216 18.96 -8.50 -8.65
CA ILE A 216 17.97 -7.41 -8.64
C ILE A 216 17.56 -7.08 -10.07
N LEU A 217 18.51 -6.99 -11.00
CA LEU A 217 18.23 -6.67 -12.40
C LEU A 217 17.28 -7.69 -13.05
N ALA A 218 17.52 -9.00 -12.83
CA ALA A 218 16.66 -10.06 -13.37
C ALA A 218 15.23 -10.03 -12.78
N LEU A 219 15.11 -9.77 -11.48
CA LEU A 219 13.80 -9.60 -10.83
C LEU A 219 13.10 -8.33 -11.30
N HIS A 220 13.84 -7.24 -11.49
CA HIS A 220 13.30 -5.97 -11.96
C HIS A 220 12.73 -6.11 -13.37
N GLU A 221 13.45 -6.77 -14.28
CA GLU A 221 12.97 -7.09 -15.63
C GLU A 221 11.67 -7.92 -15.58
N SER A 222 11.65 -8.96 -14.74
CA SER A 222 10.47 -9.80 -14.54
C SER A 222 9.28 -9.00 -13.99
N LEU A 223 9.54 -8.10 -13.05
CA LEU A 223 8.52 -7.21 -12.46
C LEU A 223 7.96 -6.24 -13.50
N LEU A 224 8.80 -5.60 -14.29
CA LEU A 224 8.36 -4.69 -15.35
C LEU A 224 7.55 -5.41 -16.42
N SER A 225 7.95 -6.64 -16.80
CA SER A 225 7.16 -7.46 -17.72
C SER A 225 5.77 -7.73 -17.13
N CYS A 226 5.71 -8.21 -15.89
CA CYS A 226 4.46 -8.54 -15.22
C CYS A 226 3.54 -7.32 -15.06
N LEU A 227 4.09 -6.15 -14.70
CA LEU A 227 3.35 -4.89 -14.62
C LEU A 227 2.84 -4.43 -15.99
N SER A 228 3.62 -4.62 -17.05
CA SER A 228 3.24 -4.25 -18.42
C SER A 228 2.10 -5.12 -18.99
N ASP A 229 1.94 -6.35 -18.49
CA ASP A 229 0.83 -7.22 -18.88
C ASP A 229 -0.52 -6.74 -18.32
N ILE A 230 -0.51 -6.04 -17.17
CA ILE A 230 -1.73 -5.67 -16.42
C ILE A 230 -2.01 -4.16 -16.36
N ILE A 231 -1.00 -3.31 -16.57
CA ILE A 231 -1.16 -1.86 -16.68
C ILE A 231 -1.25 -1.50 -18.16
N VAL A 232 -2.45 -1.71 -18.73
CA VAL A 232 -2.73 -1.51 -20.16
C VAL A 232 -3.91 -0.57 -20.38
N GLU A 233 -3.93 0.12 -21.52
CA GLU A 233 -4.90 1.19 -21.80
C GLU A 233 -6.38 0.74 -21.76
N GLY A 234 -6.64 -0.51 -22.14
CA GLY A 234 -7.98 -1.10 -22.19
C GLY A 234 -8.44 -1.76 -20.90
N GLN A 235 -7.66 -1.70 -19.82
CA GLN A 235 -7.96 -2.46 -18.60
C GLN A 235 -9.23 -1.93 -17.91
N THR A 236 -10.11 -2.85 -17.49
CA THR A 236 -11.26 -2.48 -16.66
C THR A 236 -10.80 -1.91 -15.32
N ARG A 237 -11.52 -0.92 -14.78
CA ARG A 237 -11.16 -0.31 -13.50
C ARG A 237 -11.24 -1.34 -12.37
N ARG A 238 -10.10 -1.58 -11.72
CA ARG A 238 -9.91 -2.50 -10.59
C ARG A 238 -8.70 -2.06 -9.77
N SER A 239 -8.38 -2.74 -8.68
CA SER A 239 -7.23 -2.40 -7.84
C SER A 239 -5.92 -2.59 -8.58
N PHE A 240 -5.03 -1.61 -8.49
CA PHE A 240 -3.76 -1.60 -9.21
C PHE A 240 -2.61 -1.96 -8.28
N PRO A 241 -1.58 -2.69 -8.76
CA PRO A 241 -0.40 -3.01 -7.98
C PRO A 241 0.52 -1.78 -7.81
N MET A 242 0.06 -0.78 -7.06
CA MET A 242 0.78 0.48 -6.84
C MET A 242 2.07 0.26 -6.06
N TRP A 243 2.07 -0.60 -5.04
CA TRP A 243 3.30 -0.95 -4.30
C TRP A 243 4.35 -1.63 -5.18
N PRO A 244 4.03 -2.68 -5.97
CA PRO A 244 4.97 -3.25 -6.93
C PRO A 244 5.53 -2.21 -7.93
N LEU A 245 4.69 -1.33 -8.47
CA LEU A 245 5.15 -0.28 -9.39
C LEU A 245 6.07 0.75 -8.68
N PHE A 246 5.74 1.14 -7.46
CA PHE A 246 6.59 2.01 -6.65
C PHE A 246 7.95 1.36 -6.34
N LEU A 247 7.96 0.08 -5.94
CA LEU A 247 9.20 -0.68 -5.69
C LEU A 247 10.04 -0.83 -6.96
N ALA A 248 9.40 -1.09 -8.11
CA ALA A 248 10.08 -1.10 -9.41
C ALA A 248 10.79 0.25 -9.66
N GLY A 249 10.11 1.36 -9.37
CA GLY A 249 10.70 2.70 -9.45
C GLY A 249 11.89 2.90 -8.51
N CYS A 250 11.78 2.45 -7.26
CA CYS A 250 12.86 2.51 -6.27
C CYS A 250 14.07 1.65 -6.65
N ALA A 251 13.86 0.56 -7.41
CA ALA A 251 14.90 -0.35 -7.86
C ALA A 251 15.43 -0.05 -9.28
N CYS A 252 15.05 1.08 -9.90
CA CYS A 252 15.60 1.48 -11.19
C CYS A 252 17.10 1.79 -11.10
N SER A 253 17.86 1.20 -12.02
CA SER A 253 19.31 1.36 -12.21
C SER A 253 19.70 2.08 -13.51
N SER A 254 18.74 2.31 -14.42
CA SER A 254 18.96 3.03 -15.68
C SER A 254 17.78 3.94 -16.05
N ASP A 255 18.02 4.89 -16.96
CA ASP A 255 16.97 5.80 -17.44
C ASP A 255 15.91 5.09 -18.28
N GLU A 256 16.26 4.02 -18.99
CA GLU A 256 15.30 3.18 -19.71
C GLU A 256 14.31 2.53 -18.75
N GLN A 257 14.79 2.01 -17.61
CA GLN A 257 13.94 1.47 -16.57
C GLN A 257 13.04 2.55 -15.96
N ARG A 258 13.59 3.73 -15.66
CA ARG A 258 12.82 4.88 -15.16
C ARG A 258 11.73 5.30 -16.15
N LYS A 259 12.04 5.26 -17.45
CA LYS A 259 11.09 5.58 -18.51
C LYS A 259 9.90 4.61 -18.51
N VAL A 260 10.13 3.30 -18.41
CA VAL A 260 9.02 2.33 -18.36
C VAL A 260 8.12 2.60 -17.15
N VAL A 261 8.70 2.76 -15.97
CA VAL A 261 7.93 3.06 -14.74
C VAL A 261 7.14 4.36 -14.88
N LEU A 262 7.75 5.40 -15.47
CA LEU A 262 7.10 6.68 -15.76
C LEU A 262 5.90 6.49 -16.69
N ASP A 263 6.06 5.75 -17.79
CA ASP A 263 5.00 5.52 -18.77
C ASP A 263 3.79 4.84 -18.10
N HIS A 264 4.01 3.89 -17.18
CA HIS A 264 2.95 3.23 -16.40
C HIS A 264 2.24 4.19 -15.45
N PHE A 265 2.97 5.03 -14.70
CA PHE A 265 2.37 6.05 -13.84
C PHE A 265 1.54 7.06 -14.64
N MET A 266 2.04 7.50 -15.81
CA MET A 266 1.33 8.41 -16.70
C MET A 266 0.05 7.77 -17.26
N LEU A 267 0.11 6.49 -17.65
CA LEU A 267 -1.07 5.77 -18.10
C LEU A 267 -2.12 5.69 -16.98
N MET A 268 -1.70 5.32 -15.76
CA MET A 268 -2.59 5.24 -14.61
C MET A 268 -3.22 6.60 -14.26
N ASP A 269 -2.44 7.67 -14.21
CA ASP A 269 -2.93 9.02 -13.89
C ASP A 269 -3.90 9.53 -14.97
N SER A 270 -3.67 9.19 -16.24
CA SER A 270 -4.54 9.61 -17.34
C SER A 270 -5.88 8.87 -17.42
N LYS A 271 -5.89 7.56 -17.12
CA LYS A 271 -7.09 6.70 -17.28
C LYS A 271 -7.87 6.54 -15.99
N TRP A 272 -7.17 6.57 -14.86
CA TRP A 272 -7.75 6.38 -13.54
C TRP A 272 -7.11 7.38 -12.58
N PRO A 273 -7.38 8.69 -12.73
CA PRO A 273 -6.85 9.66 -11.80
C PRO A 273 -7.46 9.36 -10.42
N ILE A 274 -6.67 8.67 -9.62
CA ILE A 274 -6.83 8.46 -8.19
C ILE A 274 -5.66 9.25 -7.62
N SER A 275 -5.93 10.25 -6.78
CA SER A 275 -4.91 11.28 -6.53
C SER A 275 -3.63 10.74 -5.87
N ASN A 276 -3.68 9.57 -5.22
CA ASN A 276 -2.50 9.00 -4.58
C ASN A 276 -1.44 8.60 -5.60
N ILE A 277 -1.82 8.27 -6.84
CA ILE A 277 -0.89 8.00 -7.96
C ILE A 277 0.04 9.20 -8.14
N SER A 278 -0.52 10.41 -8.24
CA SER A 278 0.27 11.64 -8.40
C SER A 278 1.21 11.89 -7.20
N ALA A 279 0.75 11.62 -5.97
CA ALA A 279 1.56 11.76 -4.78
C ALA A 279 2.75 10.78 -4.75
N VAL A 280 2.50 9.50 -5.05
CA VAL A 280 3.52 8.45 -5.12
C VAL A 280 4.52 8.75 -6.25
N TRP A 281 4.02 9.19 -7.40
CA TRP A 281 4.85 9.60 -8.52
C TRP A 281 5.77 10.79 -8.17
N ASN A 282 5.23 11.81 -7.51
CA ASN A 282 6.01 12.97 -7.07
C ASN A 282 7.09 12.56 -6.06
N ALA A 283 6.79 11.62 -5.16
CA ALA A 283 7.79 11.05 -4.26
C ALA A 283 8.89 10.31 -5.01
N LEU A 284 8.53 9.51 -6.01
CA LEU A 284 9.49 8.75 -6.81
C LEU A 284 10.43 9.66 -7.62
N LYS A 285 9.91 10.72 -8.26
CA LYS A 285 10.74 11.74 -8.93
C LYS A 285 11.76 12.35 -7.99
N LEU A 286 11.34 12.66 -6.75
CA LEU A 286 12.24 13.23 -5.76
C LEU A 286 13.34 12.25 -5.36
N ILE A 287 13.01 10.96 -5.24
CA ILE A 287 14.00 9.89 -4.99
C ILE A 287 15.04 9.86 -6.11
N TRP A 288 14.61 9.80 -7.37
CA TRP A 288 15.52 9.80 -8.52
C TRP A 288 16.38 11.06 -8.57
N HIS A 289 15.77 12.23 -8.43
CA HIS A 289 16.50 13.50 -8.41
C HIS A 289 17.53 13.56 -7.26
N THR A 290 17.21 13.01 -6.09
CA THR A 290 18.15 12.97 -4.97
C THR A 290 19.35 12.06 -5.28
N ARG A 291 19.11 10.90 -5.88
CA ARG A 291 20.17 9.97 -6.32
C ARG A 291 21.05 10.58 -7.40
N ASP A 292 20.47 11.29 -8.37
CA ASP A 292 21.22 11.90 -9.46
C ASP A 292 22.16 13.02 -8.97
N LEU A 293 21.83 13.65 -7.83
CA LEU A 293 22.65 14.68 -7.20
C LEU A 293 23.67 14.16 -6.18
N GLN A 294 23.53 12.91 -5.70
CA GLN A 294 24.37 12.35 -4.63
C GLN A 294 25.23 11.19 -5.14
N VAL A 295 26.55 11.25 -4.88
CA VAL A 295 27.50 10.20 -5.32
C VAL A 295 27.39 8.91 -4.47
N SER A 296 26.76 8.96 -3.28
CA SER A 296 26.64 7.84 -2.36
C SER A 296 25.22 7.67 -1.80
N SER A 297 24.29 7.21 -2.64
CA SER A 297 22.96 6.78 -2.15
C SER A 297 23.03 5.37 -1.57
N THR A 298 22.33 5.13 -0.46
CA THR A 298 22.16 3.77 0.09
C THR A 298 21.09 3.01 -0.69
N ASN A 299 21.08 1.69 -0.58
CA ASN A 299 20.09 0.83 -1.26
C ASN A 299 18.67 0.93 -0.67
N GLN A 300 18.44 1.81 0.33
CA GLN A 300 17.16 2.01 1.02
C GLN A 300 16.85 3.51 1.23
N ASP A 301 17.53 4.38 0.48
CA ASP A 301 17.42 5.84 0.58
C ASP A 301 15.99 6.38 0.44
N TRP A 302 15.09 5.69 -0.27
CA TRP A 302 13.69 6.09 -0.40
C TRP A 302 12.99 6.21 0.95
N ARG A 303 13.34 5.34 1.93
CA ARG A 303 12.72 5.37 3.26
C ARG A 303 13.05 6.67 3.98
N GLU A 304 14.32 7.07 3.94
CA GLU A 304 14.79 8.32 4.53
C GLU A 304 14.21 9.54 3.84
N ILE A 305 14.15 9.53 2.51
CA ILE A 305 13.58 10.62 1.72
C ILE A 305 12.10 10.78 2.05
N ILE A 306 11.31 9.71 2.01
CA ILE A 306 9.87 9.76 2.31
C ILE A 306 9.62 10.22 3.74
N HIS A 307 10.39 9.69 4.70
CA HIS A 307 10.29 10.08 6.11
C HIS A 307 10.62 11.56 6.34
N LYS A 308 11.67 12.08 5.70
CA LYS A 308 12.07 13.50 5.80
C LYS A 308 10.98 14.46 5.36
N PHE A 309 10.14 14.07 4.39
CA PHE A 309 9.01 14.88 3.92
C PHE A 309 7.71 14.61 4.69
N GLY A 310 7.73 13.71 5.68
CA GLY A 310 6.58 13.39 6.51
C GLY A 310 5.47 12.66 5.75
N TRP A 311 5.80 12.04 4.62
CA TRP A 311 4.83 11.34 3.79
C TRP A 311 4.43 9.99 4.39
N LYS A 312 3.12 9.70 4.33
CA LYS A 312 2.52 8.43 4.75
C LYS A 312 1.78 7.83 3.55
N LEU A 313 2.57 7.45 2.54
CA LEU A 313 2.07 7.00 1.23
C LEU A 313 1.26 5.71 1.38
N SER A 314 -0.04 5.77 1.05
CA SER A 314 -0.83 4.57 0.83
C SER A 314 -0.52 4.03 -0.56
N LEU A 315 0.27 2.96 -0.63
CA LEU A 315 0.72 2.32 -1.86
C LEU A 315 -0.28 1.25 -2.34
N SER A 316 -1.56 1.63 -2.41
CA SER A 316 -2.71 0.78 -2.75
C SER A 316 -3.66 1.41 -3.76
#